data_AF-A0A816H4F9-F1
#
_entry.id   AF-A0A816H4F9-F1
#
_cell.length_a   1.000
_cell.length_b   1.000
_cell.length_c   1.000
_cell.angle_alpha   90.00
_cell.angle_beta   90.00
_cell.angle_gamma   90.00
#
_symmetry.space_group_name_H-M   'P 1'
#
loop_
_entity.id
_entity.type
_entity.pdbx_description
1 polymer ?
#
loop_
_entity_poly.entity_id
_entity_poly.type
_entity_poly.pdbx_seq_one_letter_code
_entity_poly.pdbx_strand_id
1 'polypeptide(L)'
;GGMENPCMNFLTPTLLSGDRSLISTIVHEMTHSWTGNLVTNENWEHFWLNEGFTSFIEAKVLGNLDKTNGKEIRRFHAAQQWEELKTAIDSWGPTHPYTCLVYRLNNIDPDDAYSAVQYYKGAALLWHLEQNIVGSESDFDEFLRSYINKFGQKILNTDDFIRYFESHFPKARSVNWQSWLYTPGMPPVTHDFSTQMEEKCRQLVIQQSPITKEQMKMLNAKQVAYLLNLLLNEQSKITYDYIKQFDNNCDLSQYTNCEIRFRWYQLCIRVQYEKYVDNIFQFLEMIGRMKFVKPLYTEFKSSWPEMMPSVQTFFNEHKQYMNPITVKQIEIRLNS
;
A
#
# COMPACT_ATOMS: atom_id res chain seq x y z
N GLY A 1 0.44 7.58 -7.55
CA GLY A 1 -0.79 7.48 -6.73
C GLY A 1 -1.33 8.87 -6.62
N GLY A 2 -0.59 9.71 -5.93
CA GLY A 2 -0.27 11.02 -6.44
C GLY A 2 1.18 11.12 -6.91
N MET A 3 1.62 12.37 -7.03
CA MET A 3 3.00 12.85 -7.17
C MET A 3 3.06 14.21 -6.45
N GLU A 4 4.04 14.37 -5.58
CA GLU A 4 4.23 15.46 -4.61
C GLU A 4 4.83 16.75 -5.20
N ASN A 5 4.51 17.07 -6.46
CA ASN A 5 5.04 18.26 -7.13
C ASN A 5 4.79 19.52 -6.27
N PRO A 6 5.84 20.27 -5.88
CA PRO A 6 5.70 21.42 -5.00
C PRO A 6 4.64 22.40 -5.52
N CYS A 7 3.77 22.85 -4.61
CA CYS A 7 2.62 23.73 -4.87
C CYS A 7 1.48 23.13 -5.71
N MET A 8 1.64 21.95 -6.33
CA MET A 8 0.64 21.37 -7.24
C MET A 8 0.71 19.84 -7.27
N ASN A 9 0.30 19.19 -6.18
CA ASN A 9 0.25 17.72 -6.12
C ASN A 9 -0.65 17.16 -7.24
N PHE A 10 -0.13 16.19 -8.00
CA PHE A 10 -0.94 15.47 -8.99
C PHE A 10 -1.59 14.30 -8.29
N LEU A 11 -2.88 14.10 -8.49
CA LEU A 11 -3.65 13.03 -7.84
C LEU A 11 -4.45 12.26 -8.88
N THR A 12 -4.49 10.94 -8.74
CA THR A 12 -5.32 10.10 -9.62
C THR A 12 -6.81 10.33 -9.38
N PRO A 13 -7.65 10.38 -10.44
CA PRO A 13 -9.10 10.50 -10.28
C PRO A 13 -9.72 9.31 -9.55
N THR A 14 -9.03 8.17 -9.44
CA THR A 14 -9.51 7.00 -8.68
C THR A 14 -9.64 7.29 -7.17
N LEU A 15 -9.12 8.41 -6.67
CA LEU A 15 -9.32 8.85 -5.29
C LEU A 15 -10.70 9.49 -5.05
N LEU A 16 -11.44 9.84 -6.12
CA LEU A 16 -12.78 10.44 -6.04
C LEU A 16 -13.83 9.37 -5.72
N SER A 17 -13.75 8.80 -4.52
CA SER A 17 -14.67 7.76 -4.04
C SER A 17 -16.06 8.31 -3.65
N GLY A 18 -16.22 9.62 -3.53
CA GLY A 18 -17.47 10.28 -3.08
C GLY A 18 -17.65 10.35 -1.56
N ASP A 19 -16.87 9.59 -0.80
CA ASP A 19 -16.97 9.48 0.67
C ASP A 19 -15.67 9.83 1.42
N ARG A 20 -14.63 10.28 0.70
CA ARG A 20 -13.29 10.62 1.23
C ARG A 20 -12.51 9.45 1.86
N SER A 21 -12.93 8.20 1.63
CA SER A 21 -12.27 7.02 2.19
C SER A 21 -10.82 6.80 1.71
N LEU A 22 -10.44 7.42 0.59
CA LEU A 22 -9.09 7.34 0.00
C LEU A 22 -8.21 8.57 0.29
N ILE A 23 -8.54 9.34 1.34
CA ILE A 23 -7.81 10.56 1.73
C ILE A 23 -6.35 10.31 2.13
N SER A 24 -5.97 9.07 2.44
CA SER A 24 -4.61 8.73 2.88
C SER A 24 -3.56 9.11 1.84
N THR A 25 -3.82 8.88 0.54
CA THR A 25 -2.94 9.34 -0.53
C THR A 25 -2.80 10.86 -0.55
N ILE A 26 -3.85 11.63 -0.26
CA ILE A 26 -3.75 13.09 -0.18
C ILE A 26 -2.85 13.50 0.99
N VAL A 27 -3.02 12.86 2.14
CA VAL A 27 -2.18 13.09 3.32
C VAL A 27 -0.71 12.75 3.03
N HIS A 28 -0.46 11.66 2.30
CA HIS A 28 0.87 11.24 1.85
C HIS A 28 1.54 12.34 1.00
N GLU A 29 0.89 12.76 -0.09
CA GLU A 29 1.45 13.80 -0.97
C GLU A 29 1.59 15.16 -0.25
N MET A 30 0.72 15.48 0.70
CA MET A 30 0.85 16.70 1.52
C MET A 30 2.06 16.61 2.45
N THR A 31 2.30 15.44 3.04
CA THR A 31 3.39 15.20 3.98
C THR A 31 4.76 15.33 3.30
N HIS A 32 4.86 14.96 2.03
CA HIS A 32 6.06 15.18 1.23
C HIS A 32 6.52 16.64 1.15
N SER A 33 5.64 17.62 1.43
CA SER A 33 6.03 19.02 1.57
C SER A 33 7.16 19.23 2.59
N TRP A 34 7.31 18.32 3.56
CA TRP A 34 8.43 18.29 4.50
C TRP A 34 9.43 17.17 4.18
N THR A 35 8.96 15.94 4.00
CA THR A 35 9.82 14.75 3.86
C THR A 35 9.87 14.33 2.39
N GLY A 36 10.88 14.84 1.67
CA GLY A 36 11.03 14.73 0.22
C GLY A 36 11.31 16.10 -0.40
N ASN A 37 10.34 17.01 -0.36
CA ASN A 37 10.46 18.33 -0.99
C ASN A 37 11.38 19.30 -0.22
N LEU A 38 11.31 19.27 1.12
CA LEU A 38 12.10 20.17 1.97
C LEU A 38 13.36 19.49 2.51
N VAL A 39 13.25 18.24 2.95
CA VAL A 39 14.38 17.39 3.32
C VAL A 39 14.47 16.29 2.27
N THR A 40 15.54 16.28 1.47
CA THR A 40 15.64 15.42 0.28
C THR A 40 16.74 14.38 0.44
N ASN A 41 16.49 13.15 0.00
CA ASN A 41 17.50 12.11 -0.12
C ASN A 41 18.63 12.48 -1.11
N GLU A 42 19.86 12.06 -0.80
CA GLU A 42 21.06 12.30 -1.63
C GLU A 42 21.01 11.64 -3.00
N ASN A 43 20.48 10.43 -3.03
CA ASN A 43 20.29 9.66 -4.24
C ASN A 43 19.19 8.62 -3.97
N TRP A 44 18.80 7.88 -5.00
CA TRP A 44 17.72 6.90 -4.93
C TRP A 44 18.00 5.70 -4.00
N GLU A 45 19.25 5.43 -3.62
CA GLU A 45 19.58 4.41 -2.62
C GLU A 45 19.09 4.81 -1.22
N HIS A 46 18.97 6.11 -0.96
CA HIS A 46 18.45 6.70 0.27
C HIS A 46 16.96 7.08 0.19
N PHE A 47 16.23 6.57 -0.82
CA PHE A 47 14.83 6.94 -1.08
C PHE A 47 13.88 6.72 0.11
N TRP A 48 14.20 5.78 0.99
CA TRP A 48 13.44 5.56 2.23
C TRP A 48 13.39 6.79 3.16
N LEU A 49 14.37 7.70 3.08
CA LEU A 49 14.34 8.96 3.86
C LEU A 49 13.17 9.85 3.44
N ASN A 50 12.75 9.78 2.18
CA ASN A 50 11.55 10.44 1.72
C ASN A 50 10.34 9.57 2.11
N GLU A 51 10.27 8.36 1.56
CA GLU A 51 9.04 7.57 1.59
C GLU A 51 8.72 6.92 2.92
N GLY A 52 9.74 6.48 3.64
CA GLY A 52 9.59 5.90 4.97
C GLY A 52 9.09 6.93 5.97
N PHE A 53 9.66 8.14 5.94
CA PHE A 53 9.20 9.25 6.77
C PHE A 53 7.78 9.69 6.39
N THR A 54 7.51 9.88 5.10
CA THR A 54 6.17 10.27 4.64
C THR A 54 5.13 9.24 5.06
N SER A 55 5.38 7.95 4.83
CA SER A 55 4.46 6.85 5.19
C SER A 55 4.24 6.74 6.71
N PHE A 56 5.29 7.00 7.51
CA PHE A 56 5.18 7.02 8.97
C PHE A 56 4.33 8.21 9.46
N ILE A 57 4.60 9.41 8.96
CA ILE A 57 3.87 10.63 9.34
C ILE A 57 2.43 10.58 8.82
N GLU A 58 2.19 10.02 7.62
CA GLU A 58 0.86 9.76 7.08
C GLU A 58 0.01 8.98 8.09
N ALA A 59 0.53 7.89 8.64
CA ALA A 59 -0.16 7.10 9.66
C ALA A 59 -0.49 7.93 10.92
N LYS A 60 0.43 8.81 11.36
CA LYS A 60 0.19 9.72 12.49
C LYS A 60 -0.91 10.71 12.20
N VAL A 61 -0.88 11.36 11.04
CA VAL A 61 -1.89 12.34 10.61
C VAL A 61 -3.27 11.67 10.50
N LEU A 62 -3.36 10.50 9.89
CA LEU A 62 -4.61 9.74 9.81
C LEU A 62 -5.17 9.40 11.18
N GLY A 63 -4.33 9.00 12.13
CA GLY A 63 -4.74 8.82 13.52
C GLY A 63 -5.25 10.11 14.15
N ASN A 64 -4.54 11.23 13.96
CA ASN A 64 -4.91 12.53 14.52
C ASN A 64 -6.19 13.13 13.92
N LEU A 65 -6.56 12.76 12.70
CA LEU A 65 -7.82 13.15 12.08
C LEU A 65 -9.04 12.49 12.73
N ASP A 66 -8.88 11.31 13.35
CA ASP A 66 -9.95 10.60 14.03
C ASP A 66 -10.02 10.98 15.52
N LYS A 67 -11.10 11.69 15.88
CA LYS A 67 -11.32 12.20 17.24
C LYS A 67 -11.82 11.15 18.23
N THR A 68 -12.16 9.95 17.75
CA THR A 68 -12.77 8.89 18.55
C THR A 68 -11.80 7.76 18.85
N ASN A 69 -11.01 7.36 17.85
CA ASN A 69 -10.17 6.17 17.93
C ASN A 69 -8.84 6.30 17.16
N GLY A 70 -8.23 7.48 17.19
CA GLY A 70 -7.02 7.79 16.43
C GLY A 70 -5.86 6.81 16.60
N LYS A 71 -5.64 6.28 17.81
CA LYS A 71 -4.59 5.28 18.07
C LYS A 71 -4.85 3.97 17.33
N GLU A 72 -6.10 3.51 17.31
CA GLU A 72 -6.46 2.30 16.57
C GLU A 72 -6.41 2.53 15.07
N ILE A 73 -6.85 3.69 14.57
CA ILE A 73 -6.76 4.06 13.15
C ILE A 73 -5.30 4.07 12.67
N ARG A 74 -4.40 4.68 13.44
CA ARG A 74 -2.96 4.69 13.16
C ARG A 74 -2.39 3.27 13.08
N ARG A 75 -2.70 2.42 14.07
CA ARG A 75 -2.25 1.02 14.12
C ARG A 75 -2.83 0.18 12.98
N PHE A 76 -4.13 0.31 12.71
CA PHE A 76 -4.80 -0.38 11.61
C PHE A 76 -4.17 -0.02 10.27
N HIS A 77 -3.85 1.26 10.06
CA HIS A 77 -3.16 1.68 8.85
C HIS A 77 -1.73 1.13 8.76
N ALA A 78 -0.98 1.12 9.87
CA ALA A 78 0.35 0.51 9.92
C ALA A 78 0.30 -1.02 9.67
N ALA A 79 -0.74 -1.72 10.14
CA ALA A 79 -0.97 -3.13 9.84
C ALA A 79 -1.14 -3.36 8.33
N GLN A 80 -1.90 -2.49 7.65
CA GLN A 80 -2.05 -2.55 6.19
C GLN A 80 -0.73 -2.31 5.46
N GLN A 81 0.07 -1.33 5.89
CA GLN A 81 1.40 -1.08 5.35
C GLN A 81 2.33 -2.29 5.55
N TRP A 82 2.25 -2.97 6.70
CA TRP A 82 3.02 -4.18 6.98
C TRP A 82 2.66 -5.36 6.08
N GLU A 83 1.37 -5.58 5.79
CA GLU A 83 0.93 -6.62 4.85
C GLU A 83 1.35 -6.30 3.40
N GLU A 84 1.29 -5.02 3.00
CA GLU A 84 1.79 -4.60 1.69
C GLU A 84 3.33 -4.76 1.59
N LEU A 85 4.06 -4.50 2.67
CA LEU A 85 5.50 -4.78 2.76
C LEU A 85 5.80 -6.26 2.54
N LYS A 86 5.07 -7.13 3.24
CA LYS A 86 5.22 -8.58 3.10
C LYS A 86 4.96 -9.03 1.66
N THR A 87 3.88 -8.55 1.05
CA THR A 87 3.53 -8.84 -0.34
C THR A 87 4.64 -8.39 -1.31
N ALA A 88 5.20 -7.20 -1.11
CA ALA A 88 6.29 -6.69 -1.93
C ALA A 88 7.57 -7.53 -1.79
N ILE A 89 7.92 -7.95 -0.57
CA ILE A 89 9.06 -8.81 -0.31
C ILE A 89 8.87 -10.20 -0.93
N ASP A 90 7.67 -10.80 -0.77
CA ASP A 90 7.35 -12.10 -1.35
C ASP A 90 7.41 -12.05 -2.89
N SER A 91 6.98 -10.94 -3.51
CA SER A 91 7.07 -10.74 -4.96
C SER A 91 8.50 -10.64 -5.49
N TRP A 92 9.44 -10.12 -4.70
CA TRP A 92 10.86 -10.04 -5.06
C TRP A 92 11.63 -11.30 -4.68
N GLY A 93 11.20 -11.98 -3.63
CA GLY A 93 11.96 -13.00 -2.91
C GLY A 93 12.68 -12.41 -1.69
N PRO A 94 12.66 -13.10 -0.52
CA PRO A 94 13.13 -12.56 0.76
C PRO A 94 14.63 -12.30 0.83
N THR A 95 15.41 -12.81 -0.12
CA THR A 95 16.87 -12.60 -0.20
C THR A 95 17.26 -11.58 -1.27
N HIS A 96 16.30 -11.02 -2.01
CA HIS A 96 16.59 -10.12 -3.13
C HIS A 96 17.16 -8.78 -2.64
N PRO A 97 18.25 -8.24 -3.24
CA PRO A 97 18.89 -7.00 -2.78
C PRO A 97 17.97 -5.77 -2.71
N TYR A 98 16.94 -5.69 -3.55
CA TYR A 98 15.96 -4.58 -3.52
C TYR A 98 14.95 -4.65 -2.36
N THR A 99 15.04 -5.70 -1.54
CA THR A 99 14.32 -5.77 -0.27
C THR A 99 15.13 -5.18 0.90
N CYS A 100 16.37 -4.73 0.66
CA CYS A 100 17.10 -3.88 1.59
C CYS A 100 16.45 -2.48 1.65
N LEU A 101 16.50 -1.84 2.81
CA LEU A 101 15.95 -0.49 2.95
C LEU A 101 16.85 0.56 2.28
N VAL A 102 18.17 0.38 2.41
CA VAL A 102 19.19 1.05 1.60
C VAL A 102 19.75 0.00 0.65
N TYR A 103 19.45 0.16 -0.63
CA TYR A 103 19.78 -0.80 -1.70
C TYR A 103 20.77 -0.17 -2.66
N ARG A 104 21.58 -1.00 -3.33
CA ARG A 104 22.56 -0.52 -4.32
C ARG A 104 21.99 -0.60 -5.73
N LEU A 105 22.01 0.51 -6.46
CA LEU A 105 21.48 0.57 -7.81
C LEU A 105 22.48 0.09 -8.86
N ASN A 106 23.79 0.28 -8.68
CA ASN A 106 24.84 -0.22 -9.60
C ASN A 106 24.55 0.04 -11.10
N ASN A 107 24.09 1.25 -11.46
CA ASN A 107 23.67 1.65 -12.82
C ASN A 107 22.40 0.97 -13.37
N ILE A 108 21.56 0.40 -12.51
CA ILE A 108 20.21 -0.04 -12.86
C ILE A 108 19.27 1.16 -12.82
N ASP A 109 18.27 1.15 -13.71
CA ASP A 109 17.21 2.14 -13.73
C ASP A 109 16.48 2.13 -12.36
N PRO A 110 16.37 3.28 -11.66
CA PRO A 110 15.62 3.36 -10.41
C PRO A 110 14.19 2.81 -10.50
N ASP A 111 13.55 2.94 -11.66
CA ASP A 111 12.20 2.41 -11.89
C ASP A 111 12.15 0.87 -11.79
N ASP A 112 13.25 0.17 -12.08
CA ASP A 112 13.36 -1.29 -11.98
C ASP A 112 13.55 -1.76 -10.52
N ALA A 113 14.06 -0.90 -9.63
CA ALA A 113 14.26 -1.21 -8.20
C ALA A 113 13.12 -0.68 -7.31
N TYR A 114 12.26 0.18 -7.85
CA TYR A 114 11.15 0.78 -7.13
C TYR A 114 10.16 -0.26 -6.60
N SER A 115 9.81 -0.15 -5.32
CA SER A 115 8.79 -1.00 -4.70
C SER A 115 8.20 -0.38 -3.44
N ALA A 116 7.21 -1.05 -2.85
CA ALA A 116 6.65 -0.66 -1.56
C ALA A 116 7.61 -0.91 -0.37
N VAL A 117 8.77 -1.54 -0.60
CA VAL A 117 9.75 -1.83 0.46
C VAL A 117 10.22 -0.54 1.13
N GLN A 118 10.64 0.46 0.35
CA GLN A 118 11.24 1.69 0.87
C GLN A 118 10.24 2.52 1.70
N TYR A 119 8.96 2.50 1.31
CA TYR A 119 7.85 3.10 2.03
C TYR A 119 7.66 2.42 3.39
N TYR A 120 7.39 1.12 3.37
CA TYR A 120 6.81 0.45 4.54
C TYR A 120 7.86 -0.17 5.46
N LYS A 121 9.02 -0.60 4.94
CA LYS A 121 10.18 -0.98 5.77
C LYS A 121 10.79 0.25 6.44
N GLY A 122 10.79 1.41 5.76
CA GLY A 122 11.18 2.69 6.33
C GLY A 122 10.22 3.15 7.44
N ALA A 123 8.91 3.10 7.19
CA ALA A 123 7.91 3.41 8.21
C ALA A 123 7.98 2.47 9.42
N ALA A 124 8.23 1.17 9.20
CA ALA A 124 8.42 0.20 10.27
C ALA A 124 9.67 0.49 11.11
N LEU A 125 10.78 0.93 10.49
CA LEU A 125 11.96 1.38 11.23
C LEU A 125 11.61 2.58 12.12
N LEU A 126 10.96 3.61 11.58
CA LEU A 126 10.58 4.79 12.37
C LEU A 126 9.59 4.44 13.50
N TRP A 127 8.68 3.50 13.26
CA TRP A 127 7.82 2.94 14.29
C TRP A 127 8.63 2.25 15.40
N HIS A 128 9.61 1.40 15.05
CA HIS A 128 10.51 0.79 16.03
C HIS A 128 11.26 1.84 16.85
N LEU A 129 11.79 2.87 16.20
CA LEU A 129 12.51 3.94 16.87
C LEU A 129 11.61 4.70 17.84
N GLU A 130 10.39 5.06 17.43
CA GLU A 130 9.42 5.71 18.31
C GLU A 130 9.05 4.83 19.52
N GLN A 131 8.70 3.57 19.29
CA GLN A 131 8.11 2.72 20.33
C GLN A 131 9.16 2.07 21.25
N ASN A 132 10.31 1.66 20.72
CA ASN A 132 11.30 0.87 21.46
C ASN A 132 12.54 1.65 21.87
N ILE A 133 12.91 2.68 21.11
CA ILE A 133 14.11 3.49 21.41
C ILE A 133 13.73 4.74 22.18
N VAL A 134 12.81 5.55 21.66
CA VAL A 134 12.36 6.78 22.32
C VAL A 134 11.35 6.46 23.43
N GLY A 135 10.34 5.63 23.14
CA GLY A 135 9.31 5.22 24.10
C GLY A 135 8.25 6.30 24.37
N SER A 136 8.24 7.39 23.61
CA SER A 136 7.35 8.54 23.77
C SER A 136 6.97 9.10 22.40
N GLU A 137 5.66 9.13 22.09
CA GLU A 137 5.16 9.72 20.85
C GLU A 137 5.43 11.23 20.79
N SER A 138 5.35 11.94 21.93
CA SER A 138 5.60 13.39 21.99
C SER A 138 7.06 13.72 21.75
N ASP A 139 7.98 12.94 22.32
CA ASP A 139 9.42 13.20 22.18
C ASP A 139 9.87 12.87 20.76
N PHE A 140 9.25 11.86 20.13
CA PHE A 140 9.46 11.56 18.72
C PHE A 140 8.89 12.66 17.81
N ASP A 141 7.73 13.24 18.14
CA ASP A 141 7.18 14.38 17.39
C ASP A 141 8.08 15.62 17.50
N GLU A 142 8.67 15.87 18.67
CA GLU A 142 9.66 16.92 18.85
C GLU A 142 10.91 16.65 18.00
N PHE A 143 11.39 15.40 17.98
CA PHE A 143 12.49 15.00 17.10
C PHE A 143 12.15 15.22 15.62
N LEU A 144 10.96 14.85 15.14
CA LEU A 144 10.56 15.07 13.76
C LEU A 144 10.60 16.56 13.38
N ARG A 145 10.10 17.45 14.26
CA ARG A 145 10.19 18.90 14.07
C ARG A 145 11.66 19.37 14.04
N SER A 146 12.47 18.86 14.96
CA SER A 146 13.90 19.16 15.03
C SER A 146 14.64 18.72 13.76
N TYR A 147 14.36 17.51 13.27
CA TYR A 147 14.90 16.94 12.03
C TYR A 147 14.56 17.82 10.83
N ILE A 148 13.28 18.14 10.64
CA ILE A 148 12.82 19.01 9.55
C ILE A 148 13.49 20.39 9.61
N ASN A 149 13.57 21.00 10.80
CA ASN A 149 14.19 22.32 10.97
C ASN A 149 15.70 22.30 10.72
N LYS A 150 16.40 21.24 11.15
CA LYS A 150 17.85 21.11 10.97
C LYS A 150 18.23 20.91 9.51
N PHE A 151 17.42 20.15 8.79
CA PHE A 151 17.72 19.59 7.49
C PHE A 151 16.91 20.19 6.34
N GLY A 152 16.01 21.11 6.63
CA GLY A 152 15.26 21.79 5.59
C GLY A 152 16.16 22.49 4.58
N GLN A 153 15.83 22.32 3.30
CA GLN A 153 16.60 22.76 2.13
C GLN A 153 17.98 22.09 2.02
N LYS A 154 18.13 20.87 2.57
CA LYS A 154 19.36 20.07 2.47
C LYS A 154 19.09 18.71 1.88
N ILE A 155 20.20 18.15 1.42
CA ILE A 155 20.31 16.82 0.83
C ILE A 155 20.98 15.90 1.86
N LEU A 156 20.41 14.72 2.12
CA LEU A 156 20.84 13.81 3.19
C LEU A 156 21.04 12.39 2.70
N ASN A 157 22.02 11.70 3.28
CA ASN A 157 22.07 10.24 3.26
C ASN A 157 21.66 9.63 4.60
N THR A 158 21.58 8.29 4.62
CA THR A 158 21.16 7.53 5.80
C THR A 158 22.08 7.76 7.01
N ASP A 159 23.38 7.98 6.79
CA ASP A 159 24.33 8.19 7.89
C ASP A 159 24.13 9.56 8.57
N ASP A 160 23.74 10.59 7.81
CA ASP A 160 23.34 11.88 8.38
C ASP A 160 22.15 11.73 9.33
N PHE A 161 21.15 10.95 8.93
CA PHE A 161 20.00 10.63 9.77
C PHE A 161 20.44 9.88 11.04
N ILE A 162 21.23 8.81 10.92
CA ILE A 162 21.68 8.01 12.08
C ILE A 162 22.42 8.90 13.08
N ARG A 163 23.43 9.65 12.61
CA ARG A 163 24.22 10.55 13.47
C ARG A 163 23.33 11.55 14.21
N TYR A 164 22.36 12.13 13.50
CA TYR A 164 21.45 13.09 14.10
C TYR A 164 20.52 12.45 15.13
N PHE A 165 19.95 11.29 14.82
CA PHE A 165 19.08 10.55 15.71
C PHE A 165 19.81 10.10 16.98
N GLU A 166 21.02 9.55 16.86
CA GLU A 166 21.84 9.13 18.00
C GLU A 166 22.31 10.30 18.88
N SER A 167 22.44 11.50 18.31
CA SER A 167 22.75 12.71 19.09
C SER A 167 21.59 13.15 19.98
N HIS A 168 20.35 12.92 19.56
CA HIS A 168 19.14 13.21 20.35
C HIS A 168 18.81 12.07 21.32
N PHE A 169 19.01 10.83 20.87
CA PHE A 169 18.66 9.63 21.63
C PHE A 169 19.87 8.69 21.71
N PRO A 170 20.75 8.84 22.73
CA PRO A 170 21.92 7.98 22.90
C PRO A 170 21.64 6.47 22.92
N LYS A 171 20.44 6.06 23.36
CA LYS A 171 19.98 4.66 23.33
C LYS A 171 19.93 4.10 21.92
N ALA A 172 19.80 4.94 20.89
CA ALA A 172 19.77 4.51 19.49
C ALA A 172 21.08 3.85 19.03
N ARG A 173 22.20 4.06 19.74
CA ARG A 173 23.46 3.35 19.48
C ARG A 173 23.38 1.83 19.67
N SER A 174 22.34 1.33 20.37
CA SER A 174 22.08 -0.11 20.49
C SER A 174 21.25 -0.68 19.33
N VAL A 175 20.75 0.17 18.42
CA VAL A 175 19.99 -0.29 17.25
C VAL A 175 20.95 -1.03 16.32
N ASN A 176 20.54 -2.22 15.88
CA ASN A 176 21.27 -2.93 14.84
C ASN A 176 20.96 -2.30 13.46
N TRP A 177 21.60 -1.17 13.18
CA TRP A 177 21.45 -0.43 11.93
C TRP A 177 21.77 -1.31 10.70
N GLN A 178 22.74 -2.22 10.82
CA GLN A 178 23.09 -3.13 9.74
C GLN A 178 21.90 -3.99 9.31
N SER A 179 21.20 -4.61 10.26
CA SER A 179 20.06 -5.47 9.97
C SER A 179 18.83 -4.70 9.48
N TRP A 180 18.60 -3.48 9.95
CA TRP A 180 17.50 -2.65 9.48
C TRP A 180 17.71 -2.12 8.06
N LEU A 181 18.92 -1.65 7.77
CA LEU A 181 19.21 -0.90 6.56
C LEU A 181 19.64 -1.78 5.39
N TYR A 182 20.51 -2.76 5.66
CA TYR A 182 21.28 -3.44 4.61
C TYR A 182 21.02 -4.95 4.52
N THR A 183 20.14 -5.50 5.35
CA THR A 183 19.73 -6.92 5.25
C THR A 183 18.42 -7.04 4.44
N PRO A 184 18.36 -7.95 3.45
CA PRO A 184 17.16 -8.19 2.66
C PRO A 184 16.06 -8.87 3.50
N GLY A 185 14.83 -8.83 3.00
CA GLY A 185 13.66 -9.46 3.60
C GLY A 185 12.97 -8.58 4.64
N MET A 186 12.12 -9.22 5.45
CA MET A 186 11.34 -8.54 6.49
C MET A 186 12.27 -7.88 7.54
N PRO A 187 11.81 -6.81 8.22
CA PRO A 187 12.55 -6.19 9.31
C PRO A 187 13.00 -7.21 10.38
N PRO A 188 14.13 -6.95 11.08
CA PRO A 188 14.64 -7.84 12.11
C PRO A 188 13.76 -7.90 13.38
N VAL A 189 12.83 -6.96 13.51
CA VAL A 189 11.87 -6.89 14.61
C VAL A 189 10.46 -6.91 14.02
N THR A 190 9.66 -7.89 14.44
CA THR A 190 8.23 -7.92 14.13
C THR A 190 7.50 -7.05 15.14
N HIS A 191 6.64 -6.16 14.63
CA HIS A 191 5.73 -5.38 15.45
C HIS A 191 4.34 -6.01 15.43
N ASP A 192 3.70 -6.03 16.60
CA ASP A 192 2.29 -6.37 16.69
C ASP A 192 1.46 -5.12 16.35
N PHE A 193 0.87 -5.13 15.15
CA PHE A 193 -0.05 -4.10 14.69
C PHE A 193 -1.52 -4.50 14.86
N SER A 194 -1.81 -5.60 15.57
CA SER A 194 -3.17 -6.10 15.70
C SER A 194 -4.13 -5.05 16.27
N THR A 195 -5.33 -5.00 15.69
CA THR A 195 -6.39 -4.06 16.08
C THR A 195 -7.74 -4.76 16.16
N GLN A 196 -8.68 -4.17 16.91
CA GLN A 196 -10.06 -4.67 16.94
C GLN A 196 -10.72 -4.51 15.56
N MET A 197 -10.32 -3.49 14.80
CA MET A 197 -10.74 -3.27 13.42
C MET A 197 -10.39 -4.44 12.50
N GLU A 198 -9.17 -5.00 12.60
CA GLU A 198 -8.77 -6.19 11.85
C GLU A 198 -9.50 -7.43 12.36
N GLU A 199 -9.57 -7.60 13.68
CA GLU A 199 -10.18 -8.77 14.31
C GLU A 199 -11.65 -8.93 13.88
N LYS A 200 -12.41 -7.83 13.84
CA LYS A 200 -13.78 -7.81 13.29
C LYS A 200 -13.84 -8.37 11.86
N CYS A 201 -12.88 -8.01 11.01
CA CYS A 201 -12.85 -8.50 9.63
C CYS A 201 -12.44 -9.99 9.57
N ARG A 202 -11.45 -10.41 10.35
CA ARG A 202 -11.00 -11.81 10.43
C ARG A 202 -12.11 -12.73 10.91
N GLN A 203 -12.88 -12.32 11.92
CA GLN A 203 -14.03 -13.07 12.43
C GLN A 203 -15.08 -13.33 11.34
N LEU A 204 -15.36 -12.35 10.48
CA LEU A 204 -16.31 -12.52 9.37
C LEU A 204 -15.84 -13.58 8.36
N VAL A 205 -14.53 -13.66 8.10
CA VAL A 205 -13.97 -14.67 7.19
C VAL A 205 -13.98 -16.07 7.84
N ILE A 206 -13.78 -16.15 9.16
CA ILE A 206 -13.76 -17.43 9.90
C ILE A 206 -15.16 -18.06 10.01
N GLN A 207 -16.23 -17.26 10.05
CA GLN A 207 -17.60 -17.75 10.26
C GLN A 207 -18.14 -18.64 9.13
N GLN A 208 -17.46 -18.74 7.98
CA GLN A 208 -17.78 -19.57 6.80
C GLN A 208 -19.17 -19.33 6.16
N SER A 209 -20.07 -18.58 6.80
CA SER A 209 -21.31 -18.10 6.20
C SER A 209 -21.06 -16.89 5.28
N PRO A 210 -21.85 -16.72 4.21
CA PRO A 210 -21.78 -15.53 3.39
C PRO A 210 -22.03 -14.27 4.22
N ILE A 211 -21.19 -13.26 4.02
CA ILE A 211 -21.27 -11.98 4.72
C ILE A 211 -22.61 -11.29 4.39
N THR A 212 -23.24 -10.69 5.40
CA THR A 212 -24.54 -10.01 5.26
C THR A 212 -24.39 -8.50 5.09
N LYS A 213 -25.48 -7.86 4.63
CA LYS A 213 -25.53 -6.40 4.47
C LYS A 213 -25.35 -5.66 5.79
N GLU A 214 -25.91 -6.18 6.88
CA GLU A 214 -25.80 -5.62 8.23
C GLU A 214 -24.35 -5.67 8.71
N GLN A 215 -23.65 -6.78 8.46
CA GLN A 215 -22.23 -6.92 8.77
C GLN A 215 -21.39 -5.91 7.99
N MET A 216 -21.65 -5.75 6.69
CA MET A 216 -20.96 -4.75 5.86
C MET A 216 -21.19 -3.32 6.33
N LYS A 217 -22.40 -2.96 6.77
CA LYS A 217 -22.72 -1.61 7.29
C LYS A 217 -21.94 -1.25 8.56
N MET A 218 -21.44 -2.23 9.30
CA MET A 218 -20.62 -2.00 10.50
C MET A 218 -19.14 -1.72 10.17
N LEU A 219 -18.73 -1.89 8.91
CA LEU A 219 -17.35 -1.71 8.46
C LEU A 219 -17.21 -0.38 7.74
N ASN A 220 -16.13 0.34 8.02
CA ASN A 220 -15.74 1.47 7.17
C ASN A 220 -15.09 0.98 5.87
N ALA A 221 -14.92 1.87 4.90
CA ALA A 221 -14.36 1.54 3.59
C ALA A 221 -12.97 0.86 3.66
N LYS A 222 -12.11 1.25 4.62
CA LYS A 222 -10.80 0.60 4.79
C LYS A 222 -10.93 -0.83 5.31
N GLN A 223 -11.85 -1.08 6.25
CA GLN A 223 -12.17 -2.42 6.72
C GLN A 223 -12.81 -3.28 5.63
N VAL A 224 -13.67 -2.71 4.78
CA VAL A 224 -14.23 -3.43 3.63
C VAL A 224 -13.11 -3.84 2.66
N ALA A 225 -12.22 -2.92 2.29
CA ALA A 225 -11.08 -3.25 1.44
C ALA A 225 -10.18 -4.33 2.07
N TYR A 226 -9.95 -4.25 3.39
CA TYR A 226 -9.17 -5.25 4.13
C TYR A 226 -9.87 -6.62 4.18
N LEU A 227 -11.19 -6.66 4.41
CA LEU A 227 -11.99 -7.89 4.39
C LEU A 227 -11.92 -8.59 3.03
N LEU A 228 -12.06 -7.84 1.93
CA LEU A 228 -11.91 -8.40 0.58
C LEU A 228 -10.49 -8.91 0.33
N ASN A 229 -9.47 -8.27 0.91
CA ASN A 229 -8.09 -8.74 0.84
C ASN A 229 -7.87 -10.04 1.61
N LEU A 230 -8.44 -10.17 2.81
CA LEU A 230 -8.40 -11.42 3.58
C LEU A 230 -9.03 -12.56 2.79
N LEU A 231 -10.18 -12.31 2.17
CA LEU A 231 -10.84 -13.25 1.27
C LEU A 231 -9.89 -13.65 0.12
N LEU A 232 -9.28 -12.70 -0.58
CA LEU A 232 -8.33 -13.00 -1.66
C LEU A 232 -7.17 -13.90 -1.23
N ASN A 233 -6.74 -13.84 0.02
CA ASN A 233 -5.65 -14.65 0.55
C ASN A 233 -6.10 -16.05 1.03
N GLU A 234 -7.39 -16.26 1.28
CA GLU A 234 -7.97 -17.51 1.80
C GLU A 234 -8.55 -18.37 0.66
N GLN A 235 -7.70 -18.76 -0.30
CA GLN A 235 -8.10 -19.42 -1.56
C GLN A 235 -8.98 -20.68 -1.38
N SER A 236 -8.78 -21.45 -0.31
CA SER A 236 -9.53 -22.68 -0.07
C SER A 236 -11.00 -22.46 0.33
N LYS A 237 -11.39 -21.23 0.67
CA LYS A 237 -12.72 -20.92 1.21
C LYS A 237 -13.63 -20.20 0.23
N ILE A 238 -13.10 -19.75 -0.92
CA ILE A 238 -13.85 -18.91 -1.85
C ILE A 238 -14.38 -19.75 -3.00
N THR A 239 -15.66 -20.08 -2.93
CA THR A 239 -16.40 -20.77 -3.99
C THR A 239 -17.27 -19.80 -4.76
N TYR A 240 -17.65 -20.19 -5.98
CA TYR A 240 -18.63 -19.46 -6.79
C TYR A 240 -19.92 -19.18 -5.99
N ASP A 241 -20.45 -20.19 -5.29
CA ASP A 241 -21.68 -20.04 -4.51
C ASP A 241 -21.54 -19.07 -3.35
N TYR A 242 -20.38 -19.03 -2.68
CA TYR A 242 -20.10 -18.06 -1.63
C TYR A 242 -20.12 -16.63 -2.19
N ILE A 243 -19.38 -16.39 -3.28
CA ILE A 243 -19.29 -15.07 -3.91
C ILE A 243 -20.65 -14.62 -4.45
N LYS A 244 -21.41 -15.52 -5.07
CA LYS A 244 -22.77 -15.22 -5.54
C LYS A 244 -23.71 -14.84 -4.40
N GLN A 245 -23.66 -15.56 -3.27
CA GLN A 245 -24.47 -15.22 -2.10
C GLN A 245 -24.03 -13.91 -1.44
N PHE A 246 -22.72 -13.68 -1.33
CA PHE A 246 -22.17 -12.43 -0.80
C PHE A 246 -22.61 -11.23 -1.65
N ASP A 247 -22.55 -11.36 -2.98
CA ASP A 247 -23.04 -10.37 -3.93
C ASP A 247 -24.55 -10.10 -3.75
N ASN A 248 -25.37 -11.15 -3.69
CA ASN A 248 -26.82 -11.01 -3.49
C ASN A 248 -27.17 -10.32 -2.17
N ASN A 249 -26.38 -10.55 -1.11
CA ASN A 249 -26.61 -9.94 0.20
C ASN A 249 -26.23 -8.45 0.20
N CYS A 250 -25.10 -8.10 -0.42
CA CYS A 250 -24.45 -6.82 -0.18
C CYS A 250 -24.50 -5.85 -1.37
N ASP A 251 -24.78 -6.34 -2.58
CA ASP A 251 -24.76 -5.62 -3.85
C ASP A 251 -23.48 -4.76 -4.00
N LEU A 252 -22.35 -5.44 -4.18
CA LEU A 252 -21.04 -4.77 -4.21
C LEU A 252 -20.81 -3.93 -5.47
N SER A 253 -21.68 -4.03 -6.47
CA SER A 253 -21.68 -3.18 -7.66
C SER A 253 -21.88 -1.70 -7.34
N GLN A 254 -22.51 -1.37 -6.20
CA GLN A 254 -22.82 0.00 -5.79
C GLN A 254 -21.61 0.77 -5.24
N TYR A 255 -20.52 0.09 -4.88
CA TYR A 255 -19.35 0.74 -4.31
C TYR A 255 -18.60 1.53 -5.39
N THR A 256 -18.42 2.84 -5.17
CA THR A 256 -17.65 3.74 -6.05
C THR A 256 -16.15 3.74 -5.73
N ASN A 257 -15.77 3.30 -4.52
CA ASN A 257 -14.39 3.23 -4.09
C ASN A 257 -13.61 2.22 -4.96
N CYS A 258 -12.58 2.71 -5.66
CA CYS A 258 -11.79 1.90 -6.58
C CYS A 258 -10.98 0.79 -5.89
N GLU A 259 -10.50 0.98 -4.65
CA GLU A 259 -9.78 -0.05 -3.89
C GLU A 259 -10.70 -1.23 -3.51
N ILE A 260 -11.98 -0.96 -3.26
CA ILE A 260 -13.01 -1.97 -2.98
C ILE A 260 -13.39 -2.69 -4.27
N ARG A 261 -13.77 -1.94 -5.33
CA ARG A 261 -14.13 -2.51 -6.63
C ARG A 261 -13.03 -3.41 -7.19
N PHE A 262 -11.78 -2.95 -7.12
CA PHE A 262 -10.62 -3.71 -7.58
C PHE A 262 -10.54 -5.09 -6.92
N ARG A 263 -10.57 -5.15 -5.58
CA ARG A 263 -10.47 -6.42 -4.84
C ARG A 263 -11.68 -7.31 -5.08
N TRP A 264 -12.87 -6.71 -5.17
CA TRP A 264 -14.08 -7.43 -5.51
C TRP A 264 -13.97 -8.08 -6.90
N TYR A 265 -13.47 -7.34 -7.90
CA TYR A 265 -13.27 -7.86 -9.24
C TYR A 265 -12.23 -8.97 -9.30
N GLN A 266 -11.14 -8.89 -8.53
CA GLN A 266 -10.22 -10.02 -8.41
C GLN A 266 -10.93 -11.27 -7.88
N LEU A 267 -11.79 -11.12 -6.87
CA LEU A 267 -12.58 -12.25 -6.36
C LEU A 267 -13.52 -12.81 -7.43
N CYS A 268 -14.24 -11.95 -8.15
CA CYS A 268 -15.15 -12.37 -9.23
C CYS A 268 -14.40 -13.11 -10.34
N ILE A 269 -13.23 -12.61 -10.77
CA ILE A 269 -12.40 -13.29 -11.78
C ILE A 269 -11.96 -14.66 -11.27
N ARG A 270 -11.52 -14.74 -10.01
CA ARG A 270 -10.98 -15.96 -9.43
C ARG A 270 -12.00 -17.11 -9.36
N VAL A 271 -13.27 -16.78 -9.14
CA VAL A 271 -14.37 -17.76 -9.17
C VAL A 271 -15.10 -17.81 -10.50
N GLN A 272 -14.63 -17.10 -11.53
CA GLN A 272 -15.25 -17.06 -12.86
C GLN A 272 -16.71 -16.56 -12.84
N TYR A 273 -16.99 -15.52 -12.07
CA TYR A 273 -18.35 -14.98 -11.90
C TYR A 273 -18.75 -14.05 -13.06
N GLU A 274 -19.35 -14.64 -14.09
CA GLU A 274 -19.74 -14.00 -15.36
C GLU A 274 -20.56 -12.71 -15.22
N LYS A 275 -21.38 -12.59 -14.17
CA LYS A 275 -22.22 -11.40 -13.91
C LYS A 275 -21.42 -10.09 -13.94
N TYR A 276 -20.15 -10.10 -13.54
CA TYR A 276 -19.33 -8.89 -13.39
C TYR A 276 -18.37 -8.61 -14.54
N VAL A 277 -18.33 -9.44 -15.60
CA VAL A 277 -17.36 -9.28 -16.70
C VAL A 277 -17.45 -7.90 -17.33
N ASP A 278 -18.66 -7.44 -17.68
CA ASP A 278 -18.87 -6.12 -18.26
C ASP A 278 -18.43 -4.99 -17.32
N ASN A 279 -18.72 -5.12 -16.02
CA ASN A 279 -18.30 -4.15 -15.02
C ASN A 279 -16.77 -4.08 -14.87
N ILE A 280 -16.09 -5.21 -15.03
CA ILE A 280 -14.63 -5.30 -14.97
C ILE A 280 -14.02 -4.62 -16.20
N PHE A 281 -14.54 -4.88 -17.40
CA PHE A 281 -14.08 -4.21 -18.63
C PHE A 281 -14.33 -2.70 -18.59
N GLN A 282 -15.52 -2.26 -18.17
CA GLN A 282 -15.79 -0.84 -17.94
C GLN A 282 -14.83 -0.23 -16.93
N PHE A 283 -14.50 -0.95 -15.85
CA PHE A 283 -13.52 -0.47 -14.88
C PHE A 283 -12.12 -0.32 -15.48
N LEU A 284 -11.68 -1.28 -16.31
CA LEU A 284 -10.39 -1.23 -17.00
C LEU A 284 -10.33 -0.14 -18.09
N GLU A 285 -11.47 0.20 -18.70
CA GLU A 285 -11.59 1.31 -19.66
C GLU A 285 -11.46 2.67 -18.97
N MET A 286 -12.05 2.80 -17.76
CA MET A 286 -12.09 4.07 -17.03
C MET A 286 -10.80 4.41 -16.26
N ILE A 287 -9.89 3.46 -16.02
CA ILE A 287 -8.73 3.66 -15.14
C ILE A 287 -7.40 3.38 -15.84
N GLY A 288 -6.40 4.23 -15.58
CA GLY A 288 -5.01 4.03 -16.05
C GLY A 288 -4.02 3.64 -14.95
N ARG A 289 -4.47 3.47 -13.70
CA ARG A 289 -3.55 3.25 -12.57
C ARG A 289 -3.04 1.81 -12.56
N MET A 290 -1.74 1.61 -12.81
CA MET A 290 -1.11 0.28 -12.87
C MET A 290 -1.37 -0.59 -11.63
N LYS A 291 -1.54 0.02 -10.45
CA LYS A 291 -1.93 -0.69 -9.19
C LYS A 291 -3.16 -1.57 -9.37
N PHE A 292 -4.13 -1.15 -10.20
CA PHE A 292 -5.38 -1.89 -10.42
C PHE A 292 -5.34 -2.67 -11.74
N VAL A 293 -4.85 -2.03 -12.80
CA VAL A 293 -4.90 -2.60 -14.16
C VAL A 293 -4.06 -3.88 -14.24
N LYS A 294 -2.78 -3.82 -13.84
CA LYS A 294 -1.85 -4.95 -13.99
C LYS A 294 -2.30 -6.20 -13.23
N PRO A 295 -2.73 -6.13 -11.96
CA PRO A 295 -3.20 -7.31 -11.24
C PRO A 295 -4.49 -7.91 -11.83
N LEU A 296 -5.43 -7.11 -12.34
CA LEU A 296 -6.66 -7.67 -12.95
C LEU A 296 -6.36 -8.48 -14.22
N TYR A 297 -5.49 -7.97 -15.10
CA TYR A 297 -5.03 -8.76 -16.27
C TYR A 297 -4.28 -10.03 -15.85
N THR A 298 -3.49 -9.95 -14.78
CA THR A 298 -2.77 -11.12 -14.23
C THR A 298 -3.76 -12.16 -13.68
N GLU A 299 -4.80 -11.71 -12.99
CA GLU A 299 -5.84 -12.56 -12.40
C GLU A 299 -6.65 -13.30 -13.47
N PHE A 300 -7.03 -12.62 -14.56
CA PHE A 300 -7.71 -13.27 -15.69
C PHE A 300 -6.88 -14.42 -16.25
N LYS A 301 -5.59 -14.17 -16.46
CA LYS A 301 -4.69 -15.18 -17.00
C LYS A 301 -4.52 -16.38 -16.06
N SER A 302 -4.39 -16.14 -14.75
CA SER A 302 -4.16 -17.22 -13.78
C SER A 302 -5.40 -18.02 -13.45
N SER A 303 -6.58 -17.40 -13.47
CA SER A 303 -7.79 -17.98 -12.88
C SER A 303 -8.95 -18.15 -13.85
N TRP A 304 -8.90 -17.51 -15.03
CA TRP A 304 -9.94 -17.64 -16.05
C TRP A 304 -9.38 -17.69 -17.48
N PRO A 305 -8.61 -18.73 -17.84
CA PRO A 305 -7.98 -18.84 -19.16
C PRO A 305 -8.97 -18.79 -20.33
N GLU A 306 -10.20 -19.27 -20.15
CA GLU A 306 -11.25 -19.28 -21.17
C GLU A 306 -11.69 -17.86 -21.60
N MET A 307 -11.55 -16.87 -20.71
CA MET A 307 -11.89 -15.47 -20.98
C MET A 307 -10.78 -14.72 -21.73
N MET A 308 -9.58 -15.30 -21.83
CA MET A 308 -8.41 -14.62 -22.40
C MET A 308 -8.58 -14.11 -23.84
N PRO A 309 -9.28 -14.81 -24.77
CA PRO A 309 -9.56 -14.25 -26.09
C PRO A 309 -10.33 -12.91 -26.03
N SER A 310 -11.31 -12.80 -25.14
CA SER A 310 -12.08 -11.57 -24.92
C SER A 310 -11.22 -10.49 -24.27
N VAL A 311 -10.42 -10.83 -23.25
CA VAL A 311 -9.49 -9.91 -22.59
C VAL A 311 -8.46 -9.35 -23.58
N GLN A 312 -7.93 -10.20 -24.47
CA GLN A 312 -6.97 -9.80 -25.50
C GLN A 312 -7.60 -8.88 -26.54
N THR A 313 -8.85 -9.18 -26.95
CA THR A 313 -9.61 -8.32 -27.87
C THR A 313 -9.85 -6.95 -27.25
N PHE A 314 -10.37 -6.91 -26.03
CA PHE A 314 -10.56 -5.68 -25.26
C PHE A 314 -9.27 -4.87 -25.15
N PHE A 315 -8.15 -5.50 -24.77
CA PHE A 315 -6.87 -4.81 -24.67
C PHE A 315 -6.42 -4.22 -26.01
N ASN A 316 -6.56 -4.96 -27.11
CA ASN A 316 -6.15 -4.49 -28.43
C ASN A 316 -6.97 -3.30 -28.93
N GLU A 317 -8.26 -3.24 -28.60
CA GLU A 317 -9.15 -2.12 -28.95
C GLU A 317 -8.81 -0.85 -28.15
N HIS A 318 -8.39 -1.00 -26.89
CA HIS A 318 -8.22 0.11 -25.95
C HIS A 318 -6.77 0.58 -25.76
N LYS A 319 -5.76 -0.22 -26.14
CA LYS A 319 -4.34 0.10 -25.86
C LYS A 319 -3.88 1.46 -26.39
N GLN A 320 -4.50 1.97 -27.46
CA GLN A 320 -4.21 3.30 -28.01
C GLN A 320 -4.56 4.46 -27.05
N TYR A 321 -5.47 4.25 -26.11
CA TYR A 321 -5.90 5.23 -25.11
C TYR A 321 -5.16 5.08 -23.77
N MET A 322 -4.33 4.04 -23.63
CA MET A 322 -3.62 3.75 -22.40
C MET A 322 -2.24 4.43 -22.37
N ASN A 323 -1.71 4.65 -21.17
CA ASN A 323 -0.33 5.13 -21.02
C ASN A 323 0.67 4.11 -21.63
N PRO A 324 1.67 4.53 -22.43
CA PRO A 324 2.61 3.62 -23.09
C PRO A 324 3.35 2.65 -22.15
N ILE A 325 3.69 3.09 -20.94
CA ILE A 325 4.33 2.25 -19.92
C ILE A 325 3.37 1.14 -19.46
N THR A 326 2.09 1.48 -19.29
CA THR A 326 1.05 0.52 -18.92
C THR A 326 0.83 -0.51 -20.03
N VAL A 327 0.77 -0.08 -21.29
CA VAL A 327 0.66 -0.97 -22.46
C VAL A 327 1.80 -1.98 -22.47
N LYS A 328 3.05 -1.52 -22.41
CA LYS A 328 4.24 -2.39 -22.40
C LYS A 328 4.17 -3.44 -21.29
N GLN A 329 3.77 -3.04 -20.08
CA GLN A 329 3.65 -3.95 -18.95
C GLN A 329 2.54 -4.99 -19.10
N ILE A 330 1.43 -4.64 -19.76
CA ILE A 330 0.34 -5.58 -20.02
C ILE A 330 0.70 -6.54 -21.16
N GLU A 331 1.31 -6.04 -22.24
CA GLU A 331 1.76 -6.88 -23.36
C GLU A 331 2.72 -7.98 -22.93
N ILE A 332 3.69 -7.66 -22.06
CA ILE A 332 4.61 -8.65 -21.50
C ILE A 332 3.85 -9.79 -20.81
N ARG A 333 2.73 -9.50 -20.15
CA ARG A 333 1.95 -10.48 -19.37
C ARG A 333 0.98 -11.29 -20.21
N LEU A 334 0.39 -10.66 -21.22
CA LEU A 334 -0.50 -11.32 -22.18
C LEU A 334 0.27 -12.28 -23.10
N ASN A 335 1.54 -11.97 -23.40
CA ASN A 335 2.38 -12.75 -24.31
C ASN A 335 3.30 -13.77 -23.61
N SER A 336 3.56 -13.63 -22.31
CA SER A 336 4.23 -14.67 -21.51
C SER A 336 3.24 -15.77 -21.14
#